data_AF-A0A9E5IL83-F1
#
_entry.id   AF-A0A9E5IL83-F1
#
_cell.length_a   1.000
_cell.length_b   1.000
_cell.length_c   1.000
_cell.angle_alpha   90.00
_cell.angle_beta   90.00
_cell.angle_gamma   90.00
#
_symmetry.space_group_name_H-M   'P 1'
#
loop_
_entity.id
_entity.type
_entity.pdbx_description
1 polymer ?
#
loop_
_entity_poly.entity_id
_entity_poly.type
_entity_poly.pdbx_seq_one_letter_code
_entity_poly.pdbx_strand_id
1 'polypeptide(L)'
;MLMLFHSKFIFLTLAGRGVAWVAQRRGADGDPEWREAILTHAGHTIFGAGWGVFALWIEPAFAAWLAPILFGMMTSIPLSLVTGQLAPGEFVRKLRLLATPEETAPPPELTRLTRNLEACRRHTPPLPELAPDYGLMQAVLDPYVNAVHLALLRERDQAPDPAAENRFAPLRERLLREGPTALTPRDKLALLLDADSMAALHRDLWSQPAERLSVWWRTAIRAYNVLAPAPQTALYR
;
A
#
# COMPACT_ATOMS: atom_id res chain seq x y z
N MET A 1 -4.75 -20.05 20.03
CA MET A 1 -5.38 -19.16 19.02
C MET A 1 -4.89 -19.43 17.60
N LEU A 2 -3.56 -19.47 17.39
CA LEU A 2 -2.94 -19.87 16.12
C LEU A 2 -3.51 -21.20 15.56
N MET A 3 -3.69 -22.20 16.43
CA MET A 3 -4.18 -23.53 16.01
C MET A 3 -5.62 -23.53 15.48
N LEU A 4 -6.51 -22.66 15.96
CA LEU A 4 -7.88 -22.56 15.43
C LEU A 4 -7.88 -21.95 14.03
N PHE A 5 -7.04 -20.94 13.79
CA PHE A 5 -6.88 -20.36 12.46
C PHE A 5 -6.24 -21.36 11.49
N HIS A 6 -5.22 -22.10 11.92
CA HIS A 6 -4.61 -23.15 11.11
C HIS A 6 -5.58 -24.28 10.76
N SER A 7 -6.34 -24.80 11.73
CA SER A 7 -7.37 -25.81 11.45
C SER A 7 -8.44 -25.28 10.50
N LYS A 8 -8.89 -24.03 10.67
CA LYS A 8 -9.84 -23.38 9.76
C LYS A 8 -9.28 -23.26 8.33
N PHE A 9 -8.00 -22.91 8.18
CA PHE A 9 -7.36 -22.85 6.86
C PHE A 9 -7.33 -24.22 6.19
N ILE A 10 -6.94 -25.27 6.91
CA ILE A 10 -6.93 -26.65 6.38
C ILE A 10 -8.34 -27.07 5.92
N PHE A 11 -9.36 -26.81 6.73
CA PHE A 11 -10.75 -27.11 6.36
C PHE A 11 -11.25 -26.31 5.16
N LEU A 12 -10.92 -25.02 5.06
CA LEU A 12 -11.31 -24.18 3.92
C LEU A 12 -10.62 -24.64 2.62
N THR A 13 -9.34 -25.01 2.70
CA THR A 13 -8.59 -25.58 1.57
C THR A 13 -9.18 -26.91 1.11
N LEU A 14 -9.53 -27.81 2.05
CA LEU A 14 -10.23 -29.07 1.72
C LEU A 14 -11.60 -28.83 1.08
N ALA A 15 -12.31 -27.77 1.49
CA ALA A 15 -13.59 -27.36 0.92
C ALA A 15 -13.48 -26.60 -0.42
N GLY A 16 -12.29 -26.55 -1.03
CA GLY A 16 -12.05 -25.87 -2.31
C GLY A 16 -12.17 -24.34 -2.26
N ARG A 17 -12.23 -23.74 -1.06
CA ARG A 17 -12.28 -22.29 -0.89
C ARG A 17 -10.86 -21.75 -0.75
N GLY A 18 -10.41 -21.07 -1.79
CA GLY A 18 -9.12 -20.36 -1.78
C GLY A 18 -9.08 -19.31 -0.68
N VAL A 19 -8.03 -19.36 0.13
CA VAL A 19 -7.72 -18.31 1.10
C VAL A 19 -6.93 -17.24 0.34
N ALA A 20 -7.59 -16.15 -0.02
CA ALA A 20 -6.90 -15.01 -0.59
C ALA A 20 -6.03 -14.36 0.49
N TRP A 21 -4.74 -14.17 0.22
CA TRP A 21 -3.90 -13.27 1.00
C TRP A 21 -4.36 -11.84 0.70
N VAL A 22 -5.35 -11.38 1.46
CA VAL A 22 -5.77 -9.97 1.42
C VAL A 22 -4.68 -9.16 2.11
N ALA A 23 -4.30 -8.03 1.50
CA ALA A 23 -3.34 -7.12 2.11
C ALA A 23 -3.79 -6.77 3.54
N GLN A 24 -2.91 -7.00 4.51
CA GLN A 24 -3.18 -6.65 5.90
C GLN A 24 -3.46 -5.14 5.97
N ARG A 25 -4.61 -4.74 6.55
CA ARG A 25 -4.90 -3.34 6.86
C ARG A 25 -3.84 -2.84 7.86
N ARG A 26 -2.83 -2.12 7.36
CA ARG A 26 -1.73 -1.51 8.15
C ARG A 26 -1.80 0.03 8.16
N GLY A 27 -2.93 0.61 7.75
CA GLY A 27 -3.11 2.05 7.61
C GLY A 27 -3.96 2.67 8.71
N ALA A 28 -3.74 3.96 8.94
CA ALA A 28 -4.51 4.84 9.84
C ALA A 28 -5.97 5.09 9.39
N ASP A 29 -6.46 4.40 8.36
CA ASP A 29 -7.74 4.68 7.69
C ASP A 29 -8.89 3.76 8.14
N GLY A 30 -8.81 3.21 9.34
CA GLY A 30 -9.94 2.52 9.93
C GLY A 30 -9.66 2.12 11.36
N ASP A 31 -10.33 2.77 12.30
CA ASP A 31 -10.51 2.21 13.63
C ASP A 31 -10.94 0.74 13.50
N PRO A 32 -10.48 -0.15 14.41
CA PRO A 32 -10.87 -1.56 14.35
C PRO A 32 -12.39 -1.66 14.27
N GLU A 33 -12.87 -2.33 13.23
CA GLU A 33 -14.29 -2.47 12.98
C GLU A 33 -14.85 -3.31 14.13
N TRP A 34 -15.59 -2.68 15.06
CA TRP A 34 -16.09 -3.31 16.28
C TRP A 34 -16.76 -4.65 16.02
N ARG A 35 -17.46 -4.74 14.88
CA ARG A 35 -18.11 -5.95 14.39
C ARG A 35 -17.13 -7.08 14.09
N GLU A 36 -15.99 -6.79 13.47
CA GLU A 36 -14.96 -7.77 13.17
C GLU A 36 -14.30 -8.31 14.45
N ALA A 37 -13.98 -7.43 15.41
CA ALA A 37 -13.45 -7.83 16.70
C ALA A 37 -14.45 -8.70 17.48
N ILE A 38 -15.72 -8.30 17.55
CA ILE A 38 -16.75 -9.09 18.24
C ILE A 38 -16.95 -10.44 17.56
N LEU A 39 -17.12 -10.51 16.23
CA LEU A 39 -17.34 -11.78 15.53
C LEU A 39 -16.14 -12.73 15.66
N THR A 40 -14.92 -12.19 15.67
CA THR A 40 -13.70 -12.98 15.79
C THR A 40 -13.53 -13.53 17.20
N HIS A 41 -13.95 -12.78 18.22
CA HIS A 41 -13.66 -13.09 19.62
C HIS A 41 -14.85 -13.61 20.44
N ALA A 42 -16.09 -13.42 19.98
CA ALA A 42 -17.32 -13.78 20.71
C ALA A 42 -17.36 -15.24 21.14
N GLY A 43 -16.94 -16.17 20.28
CA GLY A 43 -17.00 -17.60 20.58
C GLY A 43 -16.23 -18.00 21.84
N HIS A 44 -15.01 -17.49 22.02
CA HIS A 44 -14.22 -17.79 23.21
C HIS A 44 -14.57 -16.91 24.40
N THR A 45 -15.04 -15.68 24.19
CA THR A 45 -15.53 -14.82 25.28
C THR A 45 -16.76 -15.43 25.93
N ILE A 46 -17.71 -15.94 25.14
CA ILE A 46 -18.91 -16.64 25.63
C ILE A 46 -18.51 -17.94 26.32
N PHE A 47 -17.61 -18.73 25.72
CA PHE A 47 -17.13 -19.95 26.35
C PHE A 47 -16.43 -19.68 27.69
N GLY A 48 -15.56 -18.68 27.75
CA GLY A 48 -14.88 -18.28 28.99
C GLY A 48 -15.85 -17.79 30.06
N ALA A 49 -16.85 -16.99 29.70
CA ALA A 49 -17.88 -16.54 30.63
C ALA A 49 -18.72 -17.72 31.16
N GLY A 50 -19.20 -18.60 30.27
CA GLY A 50 -20.00 -19.78 30.66
C GLY A 50 -19.21 -20.75 31.54
N TRP A 51 -17.96 -21.03 31.16
CA TRP A 51 -17.08 -21.89 31.97
C TRP A 51 -16.72 -21.26 33.31
N GLY A 52 -16.54 -19.94 33.37
CA GLY A 52 -16.28 -19.23 34.62
C GLY A 52 -17.45 -19.30 35.60
N VAL A 53 -18.68 -19.11 35.11
CA VAL A 53 -19.90 -19.27 35.94
C VAL A 53 -20.03 -20.70 36.44
N PHE A 54 -19.76 -21.70 35.59
CA PHE A 54 -19.79 -23.11 35.98
C PHE A 54 -18.74 -23.45 37.04
N ALA A 55 -17.51 -22.96 36.88
CA ALA A 55 -16.43 -23.16 37.85
C ALA A 55 -16.77 -22.52 39.22
N LEU A 56 -17.36 -21.32 39.21
CA LEU A 56 -17.82 -20.65 40.44
C LEU A 56 -18.95 -21.40 41.14
N TRP A 57 -19.80 -22.11 40.38
CA TRP A 57 -20.89 -22.89 40.92
C TRP A 57 -20.43 -24.18 41.61
N ILE A 58 -19.34 -24.80 41.13
CA ILE A 58 -18.77 -26.01 41.73
C ILE A 58 -17.99 -25.68 42.98
N GLU A 59 -16.94 -24.87 42.86
CA GLU A 59 -16.01 -24.58 43.95
C GLU A 59 -15.28 -23.25 43.69
N PRO A 60 -15.48 -22.22 44.53
CA PRO A 60 -14.87 -20.90 44.34
C PRO A 60 -13.33 -20.95 44.30
N ALA A 61 -12.69 -21.83 45.07
CA ALA A 61 -11.24 -21.99 45.04
C ALA A 61 -10.73 -22.47 43.68
N PHE A 62 -11.48 -23.35 43.01
CA PHE A 62 -11.16 -23.83 41.67
C PHE A 62 -11.33 -22.72 40.61
N ALA A 63 -12.39 -21.92 40.73
CA ALA A 63 -12.57 -20.76 39.86
C ALA A 63 -11.44 -19.73 40.01
N ALA A 64 -10.99 -19.46 41.24
CA ALA A 64 -9.84 -18.59 41.49
C ALA A 64 -8.56 -19.14 40.86
N TRP A 65 -8.38 -20.46 40.86
CA TRP A 65 -7.25 -21.11 40.19
C TRP A 65 -7.31 -20.98 38.66
N LEU A 66 -8.50 -21.01 38.06
CA LEU A 66 -8.71 -20.79 36.62
C LEU A 66 -8.77 -19.31 36.20
N ALA A 67 -8.77 -18.38 37.15
CA ALA A 67 -8.98 -16.95 36.88
C ALA A 67 -8.06 -16.37 35.80
N PRO A 68 -6.74 -16.65 35.74
CA PRO A 68 -5.86 -16.08 34.71
C PRO A 68 -6.27 -16.47 33.28
N ILE A 69 -6.78 -17.69 33.09
CA ILE A 69 -7.21 -18.20 31.78
C ILE A 69 -8.55 -17.57 31.41
N LEU A 70 -9.50 -17.58 32.32
CA LEU A 70 -10.85 -17.06 32.10
C LEU A 70 -10.83 -15.55 31.87
N PHE A 71 -9.99 -14.83 32.62
CA PHE A 71 -9.79 -13.40 32.45
C PHE A 71 -9.33 -13.06 31.04
N GLY A 72 -8.33 -13.78 30.49
CA GLY A 72 -7.87 -13.57 29.13
C GLY A 72 -8.95 -13.84 28.07
N MET A 73 -9.80 -14.86 28.29
CA MET A 73 -10.90 -15.17 27.38
C MET A 73 -12.03 -14.13 27.43
N MET A 74 -12.36 -13.65 28.63
CA MET A 74 -13.41 -12.64 28.85
C MET A 74 -12.97 -11.25 28.37
N THR A 75 -11.68 -10.93 28.48
CA THR A 75 -11.12 -9.62 28.08
C THR A 75 -10.61 -9.58 26.64
N SER A 76 -10.75 -10.66 25.87
CA SER A 76 -10.22 -10.72 24.50
C SER A 76 -10.80 -9.66 23.56
N ILE A 77 -12.11 -9.39 23.62
CA ILE A 77 -12.79 -8.36 22.83
C ILE A 77 -12.27 -6.96 23.19
N PRO A 78 -12.37 -6.49 24.46
CA PRO A 78 -11.92 -5.15 24.80
C PRO A 78 -10.41 -4.98 24.60
N LEU A 79 -9.61 -6.01 24.89
CA LEU A 79 -8.17 -5.97 24.66
C LEU A 79 -7.86 -5.76 23.18
N SER A 80 -8.52 -6.51 22.29
CA SER A 80 -8.30 -6.41 20.84
C SER A 80 -8.71 -5.04 20.29
N LEU A 81 -9.80 -4.46 20.81
CA LEU A 81 -10.24 -3.11 20.45
C LEU A 81 -9.24 -2.05 20.91
N VAL A 82 -8.79 -2.12 22.17
CA VAL A 82 -7.82 -1.17 22.72
C VAL A 82 -6.47 -1.27 22.01
N THR A 83 -5.96 -2.48 21.77
CA THR A 83 -4.68 -2.66 21.08
C THR A 83 -4.74 -2.37 19.58
N GLY A 84 -5.95 -2.43 18.98
CA GLY A 84 -6.16 -2.10 17.57
C GLY A 84 -6.36 -0.61 17.31
N GLN A 85 -6.60 0.20 18.35
CA GLN A 85 -6.79 1.64 18.23
C GLN A 85 -5.45 2.40 18.18
N LEU A 86 -5.45 3.52 17.45
CA LEU A 86 -4.29 4.41 17.37
C LEU A 86 -4.02 5.13 18.70
N ALA A 87 -5.06 5.59 19.41
CA ALA A 87 -4.90 6.45 20.58
C ALA A 87 -4.10 5.81 21.74
N PRO A 88 -4.34 4.54 22.14
CA PRO A 88 -3.51 3.86 23.13
C PRO A 88 -2.06 3.69 22.66
N GLY A 89 -1.86 3.38 21.37
CA GLY A 89 -0.52 3.29 20.76
C GLY A 89 0.22 4.62 20.80
N GLU A 90 -0.45 5.74 20.51
CA GLU A 90 0.16 7.06 20.60
C GLU A 90 0.51 7.46 22.03
N PHE A 91 -0.29 7.06 23.02
CA PHE A 91 0.01 7.29 24.42
C PHE A 91 1.27 6.52 24.87
N VAL A 92 1.36 5.25 24.51
CA VAL A 92 2.53 4.38 24.75
C VAL A 92 3.77 4.95 24.04
N ARG A 93 3.63 5.42 22.79
CA ARG A 93 4.68 6.12 22.03
C ARG A 93 5.13 7.42 22.71
N LYS A 94 4.20 8.23 23.23
CA LYS A 94 4.51 9.46 24.00
C LYS A 94 5.32 9.15 25.27
N LEU A 95 5.03 8.02 25.92
CA LEU A 95 5.80 7.52 27.06
C LEU A 95 7.13 6.86 26.66
N ARG A 96 7.44 6.76 25.35
CA ARG A 96 8.60 6.05 24.78
C ARG A 96 8.68 4.58 25.20
N LEU A 97 7.55 4.00 25.61
CA LEU A 97 7.44 2.58 25.88
C LEU A 97 7.29 1.89 24.53
N LEU A 98 8.12 0.86 24.26
CA LEU A 98 8.16 0.13 22.97
C LEU A 98 8.59 0.96 21.75
N ALA A 99 9.17 2.15 21.94
CA ALA A 99 9.70 2.95 20.85
C ALA A 99 11.00 2.33 20.29
N THR A 100 11.17 2.35 18.98
CA THR A 100 12.43 1.90 18.37
C THR A 100 13.48 3.03 18.39
N PRO A 101 14.79 2.71 18.25
CA PRO A 101 15.83 3.73 18.15
C PRO A 101 15.58 4.74 17.04
N GLU A 102 15.02 4.32 15.90
CA GLU A 102 14.73 5.17 14.74
C GLU A 102 13.60 6.16 15.00
N GLU A 103 12.67 5.85 15.91
CA GLU A 103 11.59 6.76 16.32
C GLU A 103 12.06 7.84 17.29
N THR A 104 13.09 7.55 18.08
CA THR A 104 13.61 8.46 19.11
C THR A 104 14.80 9.28 18.65
N ALA A 105 15.67 8.67 17.85
CA ALA A 105 16.85 9.28 17.23
C ALA A 105 16.89 8.88 15.75
N PRO A 106 16.05 9.48 14.89
CA PRO A 106 15.98 9.11 13.49
C PRO A 106 17.32 9.34 12.81
N PRO A 107 17.83 8.36 12.04
CA PRO A 107 19.05 8.53 11.27
C PRO A 107 18.89 9.67 10.25
N PRO A 108 20.00 10.28 9.80
CA PRO A 108 19.95 11.47 8.94
C PRO A 108 19.18 11.24 7.62
N GLU A 109 19.16 10.02 7.11
CA GLU A 109 18.42 9.61 5.91
C GLU A 109 16.91 9.74 6.11
N LEU A 110 16.37 9.26 7.25
CA LEU A 110 14.95 9.39 7.56
C LEU A 110 14.56 10.85 7.77
N THR A 111 15.42 11.63 8.42
CA THR A 111 15.17 13.07 8.60
C THR A 111 15.15 13.81 7.26
N ARG A 112 16.07 13.48 6.34
CA ARG A 112 16.09 14.04 4.98
C ARG A 112 14.87 13.62 4.18
N LEU A 113 14.47 12.35 4.26
CA LEU A 113 13.27 11.83 3.61
C LEU A 113 12.02 12.59 4.09
N THR A 114 11.81 12.68 5.41
CA THR A 114 10.65 13.38 5.99
C THR A 114 10.61 14.84 5.55
N ARG A 115 11.76 15.54 5.61
CA ARG A 115 11.87 16.93 5.13
C ARG A 115 11.51 17.06 3.65
N ASN A 116 12.03 16.17 2.80
CA ASN A 116 11.74 16.19 1.37
C ASN A 116 10.26 15.91 1.09
N LEU A 117 9.66 14.94 1.80
CA LEU A 117 8.24 14.63 1.69
C LEU A 117 7.36 15.80 2.16
N GLU A 118 7.72 16.48 3.25
CA GLU A 118 7.04 17.68 3.71
C GLU A 118 7.14 18.81 2.70
N ALA A 119 8.32 19.01 2.10
CA ALA A 119 8.48 19.96 1.01
C ALA A 119 7.57 19.59 -0.16
N CYS A 120 7.57 18.33 -0.62
CA CYS A 120 6.69 17.84 -1.68
C CYS A 120 5.20 18.05 -1.36
N ARG A 121 4.75 17.81 -0.13
CA ARG A 121 3.35 18.04 0.30
C ARG A 121 2.93 19.51 0.24
N ARG A 122 3.87 20.44 0.34
CA ARG A 122 3.62 21.88 0.18
C ARG A 122 3.54 22.32 -1.28
N HIS A 123 3.93 21.47 -2.23
CA HIS A 123 3.80 21.81 -3.65
C HIS A 123 2.33 21.85 -4.06
N THR A 124 2.04 22.69 -5.06
CA THR A 124 0.71 22.81 -5.64
C THR A 124 0.19 21.43 -6.06
N PRO A 125 -1.05 21.07 -5.67
CA PRO A 125 -1.64 19.81 -6.11
C PRO A 125 -1.70 19.77 -7.65
N PRO A 126 -1.62 18.57 -8.25
CA PRO A 126 -1.74 18.46 -9.69
C PRO A 126 -3.07 19.04 -10.17
N LEU A 127 -3.08 19.49 -11.43
CA LEU A 127 -4.32 19.87 -12.10
C LEU A 127 -5.36 18.76 -11.92
N PRO A 128 -6.65 19.08 -11.64
CA PRO A 128 -7.67 18.07 -11.36
C PRO A 128 -7.80 17.00 -12.45
N GLU A 129 -7.56 17.37 -13.71
CA GLU A 129 -7.58 16.47 -14.88
C GLU A 129 -6.41 15.45 -14.88
N LEU A 130 -5.29 15.80 -14.25
CA LEU A 130 -4.09 14.97 -14.18
C LEU A 130 -4.00 14.16 -12.87
N ALA A 131 -4.74 14.58 -11.83
CA ALA A 131 -4.68 14.01 -10.49
C ALA A 131 -4.90 12.47 -10.43
N PRO A 132 -5.87 11.87 -11.16
CA PRO A 132 -6.13 10.43 -11.06
C PRO A 132 -4.97 9.55 -11.52
N ASP A 133 -4.20 10.03 -12.50
CA ASP A 133 -3.14 9.28 -13.17
C ASP A 133 -1.76 9.95 -12.98
N TYR A 134 -1.61 10.76 -11.93
CA TYR A 134 -0.41 11.56 -11.71
C TYR A 134 0.87 10.74 -11.57
N GLY A 135 0.80 9.58 -10.91
CA GLY A 135 1.96 8.67 -10.78
C GLY A 135 2.39 8.09 -12.12
N LEU A 136 1.43 7.65 -12.95
CA LEU A 136 1.68 7.18 -14.31
C LEU A 136 2.26 8.31 -15.17
N MET A 137 1.69 9.52 -15.06
CA MET A 137 2.18 10.71 -15.73
C MET A 137 3.66 10.94 -15.41
N GLN A 138 4.03 11.00 -14.13
CA GLN A 138 5.41 11.24 -13.70
C GLN A 138 6.36 10.15 -14.20
N ALA A 139 5.96 8.88 -14.07
CA ALA A 139 6.78 7.75 -14.49
C ALA A 139 7.06 7.72 -16.00
N VAL A 140 6.17 8.26 -16.84
CA VAL A 140 6.38 8.35 -18.29
C VAL A 140 7.01 9.67 -18.70
N LEU A 141 6.63 10.79 -18.09
CA LEU A 141 7.01 12.14 -18.54
C LEU A 141 8.38 12.58 -18.01
N ASP A 142 8.62 12.43 -16.71
CA ASP A 142 9.81 12.98 -16.05
C ASP A 142 11.02 12.06 -16.27
N PRO A 143 12.13 12.53 -16.86
CA PRO A 143 13.29 11.68 -17.15
C PRO A 143 13.94 11.07 -15.91
N TYR A 144 13.98 11.80 -14.79
CA TYR A 144 14.57 11.30 -13.55
C TYR A 144 13.69 10.23 -12.91
N VAL A 145 12.37 10.49 -12.80
CA VAL A 145 11.42 9.52 -12.26
C VAL A 145 11.35 8.29 -13.16
N ASN A 146 11.36 8.45 -14.48
CA ASN A 146 11.39 7.35 -15.43
C ASN A 146 12.65 6.50 -15.23
N ALA A 147 13.84 7.11 -15.14
CA ALA A 147 15.09 6.39 -14.91
C ALA A 147 15.09 5.62 -13.58
N VAL A 148 14.61 6.24 -12.50
CA VAL A 148 14.47 5.56 -11.20
C VAL A 148 13.46 4.41 -11.29
N HIS A 149 12.33 4.63 -11.95
CA HIS A 149 11.30 3.60 -12.16
C HIS A 149 11.86 2.39 -12.92
N LEU A 150 12.57 2.63 -14.02
CA LEU A 150 13.23 1.58 -14.80
C LEU A 150 14.28 0.82 -13.98
N ALA A 151 15.07 1.51 -13.15
CA ALA A 151 16.06 0.88 -12.28
C ALA A 151 15.45 0.02 -11.17
N LEU A 152 14.22 0.32 -10.74
CA LEU A 152 13.47 -0.46 -9.76
C LEU A 152 12.72 -1.64 -10.38
N LEU A 153 12.43 -1.58 -11.68
CA LEU A 153 11.88 -2.73 -12.39
C LEU A 153 12.98 -3.78 -12.55
N ARG A 154 12.59 -5.04 -12.33
CA ARG A 154 13.52 -6.16 -12.43
C ARG A 154 14.06 -6.23 -13.86
N GLU A 155 15.39 -6.11 -13.98
CA GLU A 155 16.09 -6.30 -15.24
C GLU A 155 15.79 -7.73 -15.74
N ARG A 156 15.24 -7.84 -16.95
CA ARG A 156 15.06 -9.14 -17.61
C ARG A 156 16.41 -9.52 -18.19
N ASP A 157 17.02 -10.58 -17.65
CA ASP A 157 18.25 -11.18 -18.22
C ASP A 157 18.05 -11.77 -19.63
N GLN A 158 16.82 -11.78 -20.16
CA GLN A 158 16.45 -12.40 -21.43
C GLN A 158 16.10 -11.36 -22.48
N ALA A 159 16.43 -11.67 -23.74
CA ALA A 159 16.09 -10.86 -24.90
C ALA A 159 14.58 -10.52 -24.96
N PRO A 160 14.21 -9.37 -25.57
CA PRO A 160 12.82 -8.93 -25.67
C PRO A 160 11.94 -10.03 -26.25
N ASP A 161 10.87 -10.38 -25.55
CA ASP A 161 9.91 -11.38 -26.02
C ASP A 161 9.01 -10.77 -27.10
N PRO A 162 9.07 -11.24 -28.35
CA PRO A 162 8.25 -10.70 -29.44
C PRO A 162 6.73 -10.86 -29.17
N ALA A 163 6.32 -11.83 -28.36
CA ALA A 163 4.91 -11.96 -27.96
C ALA A 163 4.49 -10.86 -26.97
N ALA A 164 5.38 -10.46 -26.07
CA ALA A 164 5.15 -9.34 -25.16
C ALA A 164 5.03 -8.02 -25.93
N GLU A 165 5.91 -7.80 -26.92
CA GLU A 165 5.88 -6.59 -27.74
C GLU A 165 4.59 -6.44 -28.54
N ASN A 166 4.11 -7.53 -29.17
CA ASN A 166 2.82 -7.55 -29.86
C ASN A 166 1.63 -7.24 -28.94
N ARG A 167 1.74 -7.57 -27.65
CA ARG A 167 0.71 -7.28 -26.65
C ARG A 167 0.76 -5.84 -26.17
N PHE A 168 1.95 -5.30 -25.91
CA PHE A 168 2.11 -3.99 -25.28
C PHE A 168 2.12 -2.83 -26.27
N ALA A 169 2.60 -3.01 -27.50
CA ALA A 169 2.60 -1.98 -28.54
C ALA A 169 1.23 -1.27 -28.72
N PRO A 170 0.10 -1.97 -28.90
CA PRO A 170 -1.19 -1.31 -29.05
C PRO A 170 -1.65 -0.58 -27.77
N LEU A 171 -1.28 -1.08 -26.58
CA LEU A 171 -1.60 -0.42 -25.32
C LEU A 171 -0.82 0.88 -25.15
N ARG A 172 0.46 0.89 -25.53
CA ARG A 172 1.31 2.10 -25.52
C ARG A 172 0.79 3.15 -26.48
N GLU A 173 0.44 2.73 -27.70
CA GLU A 173 -0.11 3.65 -28.71
C GLU A 173 -1.44 4.26 -28.24
N ARG A 174 -2.36 3.44 -27.71
CA ARG A 174 -3.63 3.93 -27.15
C ARG A 174 -3.39 4.89 -25.98
N LEU A 175 -2.45 4.59 -25.09
CA LEU A 175 -2.11 5.47 -23.96
C LEU A 175 -1.64 6.85 -24.44
N LEU A 176 -0.79 6.91 -25.47
CA LEU A 176 -0.28 8.19 -26.00
C LEU A 176 -1.32 8.96 -26.81
N ARG A 177 -2.11 8.28 -27.65
CA ARG A 177 -3.08 8.93 -28.55
C ARG A 177 -4.40 9.29 -27.87
N GLU A 178 -4.93 8.42 -27.03
CA GLU A 178 -6.24 8.57 -26.40
C GLU A 178 -6.13 9.03 -24.93
N GLY A 179 -4.97 8.84 -24.29
CA GLY A 179 -4.74 9.21 -22.89
C GLY A 179 -5.01 8.05 -21.92
N PRO A 180 -4.78 8.25 -20.62
CA PRO A 180 -4.84 7.18 -19.63
C PRO A 180 -6.26 6.67 -19.36
N THR A 181 -7.29 7.47 -19.58
CA THR A 181 -8.69 7.05 -19.38
C THR A 181 -9.15 5.95 -20.35
N ALA A 182 -8.45 5.75 -21.47
CA ALA A 182 -8.74 4.71 -22.44
C ALA A 182 -8.27 3.29 -22.00
N LEU A 183 -7.43 3.20 -20.95
CA LEU A 183 -6.88 1.94 -20.46
C LEU A 183 -7.53 1.52 -19.15
N THR A 184 -7.68 0.20 -18.96
CA THR A 184 -8.13 -0.34 -17.68
C THR A 184 -7.02 -0.23 -16.62
N PRO A 185 -7.35 -0.23 -15.31
CA PRO A 185 -6.34 -0.22 -14.25
C PRO A 185 -5.35 -1.38 -14.35
N ARG A 186 -5.80 -2.55 -14.84
CA ARG A 186 -4.95 -3.71 -15.08
C ARG A 186 -3.96 -3.48 -16.21
N ASP A 187 -4.39 -2.84 -17.30
CA ASP A 187 -3.53 -2.54 -18.44
C ASP A 187 -2.48 -1.48 -18.07
N LYS A 188 -2.90 -0.43 -17.33
CA LYS A 188 -1.97 0.58 -16.80
C LYS A 188 -0.90 -0.06 -15.91
N LEU A 189 -1.31 -0.94 -15.00
CA LEU A 189 -0.39 -1.64 -14.12
C LEU A 189 0.53 -2.58 -14.92
N ALA A 190 0.00 -3.27 -15.93
CA ALA A 190 0.81 -4.14 -16.78
C ALA A 190 1.91 -3.36 -17.54
N LEU A 191 1.58 -2.17 -18.04
CA LEU A 191 2.58 -1.27 -18.66
C LEU A 191 3.60 -0.77 -17.63
N LEU A 192 3.15 -0.34 -16.44
CA LEU A 192 4.04 0.15 -15.38
C LEU A 192 5.02 -0.91 -14.87
N LEU A 193 4.67 -2.19 -14.95
CA LEU A 193 5.52 -3.30 -14.52
C LEU A 193 6.49 -3.78 -15.60
N ASP A 194 6.38 -3.27 -16.84
CA ASP A 194 7.20 -3.67 -17.98
C ASP A 194 8.23 -2.56 -18.33
N ALA A 195 9.52 -2.87 -18.15
CA ALA A 195 10.59 -1.90 -18.33
C ALA A 195 10.71 -1.43 -19.79
N ASP A 196 10.61 -2.34 -20.75
CA ASP A 196 10.68 -2.02 -22.18
C ASP A 196 9.55 -1.07 -22.59
N SER A 197 8.34 -1.32 -22.10
CA SER A 197 7.18 -0.46 -22.35
C SER A 197 7.34 0.92 -21.73
N MET A 198 7.85 1.03 -20.50
CA MET A 198 8.08 2.33 -19.86
C MET A 198 9.19 3.13 -20.55
N ALA A 199 10.25 2.46 -21.00
CA ALA A 199 11.32 3.09 -21.76
C ALA A 199 10.83 3.55 -23.15
N ALA A 200 10.04 2.72 -23.83
CA ALA A 200 9.42 3.07 -25.11
C ALA A 200 8.45 4.24 -24.98
N LEU A 201 7.54 4.21 -23.99
CA LEU A 201 6.58 5.28 -23.72
C LEU A 201 7.27 6.62 -23.49
N HIS A 202 8.32 6.65 -22.67
CA HIS A 202 9.08 7.88 -22.43
C HIS A 202 9.70 8.42 -23.73
N ARG A 203 10.41 7.57 -24.49
CA ARG A 203 11.01 7.97 -25.77
C ARG A 203 9.97 8.43 -26.79
N ASP A 204 8.86 7.72 -26.90
CA ASP A 204 7.80 7.99 -27.86
C ASP A 204 7.06 9.29 -27.53
N LEU A 205 6.83 9.56 -26.24
CA LEU A 205 6.21 10.80 -25.79
C LEU A 205 7.06 12.04 -26.16
N TRP A 206 8.38 11.96 -26.02
CA TRP A 206 9.30 13.06 -26.31
C TRP A 206 9.73 13.16 -27.78
N SER A 207 9.60 12.08 -28.57
CA SER A 207 9.99 12.05 -29.98
C SER A 207 8.85 12.33 -30.96
N GLN A 208 7.58 12.14 -30.55
CA GLN A 208 6.43 12.33 -31.42
C GLN A 208 5.98 13.81 -31.52
N PRO A 209 5.43 14.22 -32.67
CA PRO A 209 4.77 15.52 -32.80
C PRO A 209 3.58 15.65 -31.85
N ALA A 210 3.38 16.84 -31.28
CA ALA A 210 2.34 17.10 -30.30
C ALA A 210 0.92 16.82 -30.83
N GLU A 211 0.70 16.90 -32.14
CA GLU A 211 -0.58 16.64 -32.79
C GLU A 211 -1.02 15.17 -32.69
N ARG A 212 -0.06 14.25 -32.54
CA ARG A 212 -0.36 12.81 -32.38
C ARG A 212 -0.67 12.44 -30.93
N LEU A 213 -0.35 13.32 -29.99
CA LEU A 213 -0.58 13.09 -28.58
C LEU A 213 -2.00 13.51 -28.17
N SER A 214 -2.57 12.79 -27.22
CA SER A 214 -3.83 13.15 -26.60
C SER A 214 -3.78 14.57 -26.02
N VAL A 215 -4.94 15.21 -25.87
CA VAL A 215 -5.04 16.51 -25.18
C VAL A 215 -4.45 16.41 -23.77
N TRP A 216 -4.67 15.28 -23.10
CA TRP A 216 -4.18 15.02 -21.75
C TRP A 216 -2.65 15.07 -21.66
N TRP A 217 -1.92 14.41 -22.57
CA TRP A 217 -0.46 14.45 -22.59
C TRP A 217 0.08 15.84 -22.95
N ARG A 218 -0.58 16.55 -23.87
CA ARG A 218 -0.20 17.93 -24.19
C ARG A 218 -0.36 18.86 -22.97
N THR A 219 -1.42 18.71 -22.20
CA THR A 219 -1.63 19.44 -20.95
C THR A 219 -0.57 19.06 -19.91
N ALA A 220 -0.27 17.77 -19.76
CA ALA A 220 0.78 17.27 -18.86
C ALA A 220 2.16 17.85 -19.21
N ILE A 221 2.56 17.82 -20.49
CA ILE A 221 3.83 18.39 -20.96
C ILE A 221 3.90 19.90 -20.70
N ARG A 222 2.80 20.64 -20.96
CA ARG A 222 2.76 22.08 -20.66
C ARG A 222 2.91 22.36 -19.18
N ALA A 223 2.17 21.63 -18.34
CA ALA A 223 2.28 21.76 -16.88
C ALA A 223 3.69 21.44 -16.40
N TYR A 224 4.30 20.38 -16.95
CA TYR A 224 5.67 20.00 -16.64
C TYR A 224 6.67 21.08 -17.05
N ASN A 225 6.60 21.63 -18.26
CA ASN A 225 7.54 22.66 -18.71
C ASN A 225 7.47 23.96 -17.89
N VAL A 226 6.34 24.25 -17.24
CA VAL A 226 6.18 25.40 -16.34
C VAL A 226 6.76 25.11 -14.95
N LEU A 227 6.62 23.88 -14.47
CA LEU A 227 6.99 23.48 -13.11
C LEU A 227 8.41 22.91 -13.01
N ALA A 228 8.92 22.33 -14.09
CA ALA A 228 10.20 21.65 -14.11
C ALA A 228 11.33 22.68 -13.95
N PRO A 229 12.23 22.48 -12.98
CA PRO A 229 13.39 23.34 -12.86
C PRO A 229 14.27 23.18 -14.11
N ALA A 230 14.92 24.28 -14.54
CA ALA A 230 15.88 24.22 -15.63
C ALA A 230 16.95 23.15 -15.31
N PRO A 231 17.33 22.28 -16.29
CA PRO A 231 18.29 21.22 -16.05
C PRO A 231 19.63 21.81 -15.63
N GLN A 232 20.00 21.62 -14.35
CA GLN A 232 21.30 22.01 -13.84
C GLN A 232 22.30 20.90 -14.17
N THR A 233 23.00 21.01 -15.29
CA THR A 233 24.11 20.10 -15.59
C THR A 233 25.42 20.71 -15.11
N ALA A 234 26.36 19.88 -14.67
CA ALA A 234 27.69 20.32 -14.27
C ALA A 234 28.48 21.01 -15.41
N LEU A 235 28.00 20.87 -16.66
CA LEU A 235 28.57 21.48 -17.87
C LEU A 235 28.11 22.93 -18.09
N TYR A 236 27.11 23.41 -17.34
CA TYR A 236 26.64 24.80 -17.36
C TYR A 236 27.22 25.63 -16.20
N ARG A 237 28.44 25.32 -15.75
CA ARG A 237 29.20 26.18 -14.83
C ARG A 237 29.96 27.26 -15.56
#